data_AF-A0A3D1AT20-F1
#
_entry.id   AF-A0A3D1AT20-F1
#
_cell.length_a   1.000
_cell.length_b   1.000
_cell.length_c   1.000
_cell.angle_alpha   90.00
_cell.angle_beta   90.00
_cell.angle_gamma   90.00
#
_symmetry.space_group_name_H-M   'P 1'
#
loop_
_entity.id
_entity.type
_entity.pdbx_description
1 polymer ?
#
loop_
_entity_poly.entity_id
_entity_poly.type
_entity_poly.pdbx_seq_one_letter_code
_entity_poly.pdbx_strand_id
1 'polypeptide(L)'
;MPTLLQWRSLAPVEALKLRLVAGDRQFGLYGLRSFVILPERVQVLLDLHAELRFILVAWHVTQASNRWIALARSASLIRQMENCPVRAGLAQRPEQWRWSSAWED
;
A
#
# COMPACT_ATOMS: atom_id res chain seq x y z
N MET A 1 -20.65 14.06 5.63
CA MET A 1 -19.38 13.80 4.95
C MET A 1 -19.58 13.33 3.52
N PRO A 2 -19.78 14.27 2.59
CA PRO A 2 -19.56 14.09 1.16
C PRO A 2 -18.24 14.79 0.74
N THR A 3 -17.44 14.32 -0.24
CA THR A 3 -17.49 13.04 -0.96
C THR A 3 -16.14 12.79 -1.63
N LEU A 4 -15.73 11.53 -1.59
CA LEU A 4 -14.84 10.85 -2.53
C LEU A 4 -15.24 10.97 -4.03
N LEU A 5 -16.18 11.86 -4.41
CA LEU A 5 -16.71 12.11 -5.78
C LEU A 5 -15.59 12.41 -6.79
N GLN A 6 -14.38 12.66 -6.29
CA GLN A 6 -13.18 13.00 -7.03
C GLN A 6 -12.06 11.93 -7.02
N TRP A 7 -12.23 10.75 -6.43
CA TRP A 7 -11.40 9.55 -6.78
C TRP A 7 -11.85 9.02 -8.16
N ARG A 8 -11.87 9.87 -9.19
CA ARG A 8 -12.70 9.86 -10.42
C ARG A 8 -12.52 8.69 -11.40
N SER A 9 -11.70 7.72 -11.08
CA SER A 9 -11.92 6.33 -11.48
C SER A 9 -11.44 5.48 -10.32
N LEU A 10 -12.29 4.60 -9.80
CA LEU A 10 -11.88 3.60 -8.81
C LEU A 10 -10.93 2.57 -9.44
N ALA A 11 -10.99 2.43 -10.77
CA ALA A 11 -10.27 1.39 -11.50
C ALA A 11 -8.73 1.49 -11.40
N PRO A 12 -8.07 2.66 -11.51
CA PRO A 12 -6.62 2.75 -11.30
C PRO A 12 -6.14 2.29 -9.93
N VAL A 13 -6.92 2.60 -8.89
CA VAL A 13 -6.56 2.30 -7.50
C VAL A 13 -6.79 0.83 -7.21
N GLU A 14 -7.92 0.31 -7.68
CA GLU A 14 -8.22 -1.11 -7.60
C GLU A 14 -7.23 -1.94 -8.41
N ALA A 15 -6.88 -1.50 -9.62
CA ALA A 15 -5.84 -2.11 -10.43
C ALA A 15 -4.46 -2.05 -9.77
N LEU A 16 -4.13 -0.97 -9.05
CA LEU A 16 -2.90 -0.92 -8.25
C LEU A 16 -2.94 -1.94 -7.11
N LYS A 17 -4.03 -1.99 -6.33
CA LYS A 17 -4.21 -2.99 -5.27
C LYS A 17 -4.09 -4.42 -5.80
N LEU A 18 -4.74 -4.73 -6.92
CA LEU A 18 -4.67 -6.04 -7.57
C LEU A 18 -3.23 -6.38 -7.99
N ARG A 19 -2.48 -5.43 -8.55
CA ARG A 19 -1.06 -5.62 -8.90
C ARG A 19 -0.17 -5.83 -7.67
N LEU A 20 -0.43 -5.11 -6.57
CA LEU A 20 0.28 -5.30 -5.32
C LEU A 20 0.10 -6.72 -4.78
N VAL A 21 -1.13 -7.23 -4.79
CA VAL A 21 -1.44 -8.59 -4.33
C VAL A 21 -0.90 -9.65 -5.30
N ALA A 22 -0.99 -9.43 -6.61
CA ALA A 22 -0.48 -10.36 -7.62
C ALA A 22 1.05 -10.48 -7.60
N GLY A 23 1.77 -9.38 -7.35
CA GLY A 23 3.24 -9.41 -7.21
C GLY A 23 3.73 -10.31 -6.08
N ASP A 24 2.95 -10.41 -5.00
CA ASP A 24 3.18 -11.33 -3.89
C ASP A 24 2.75 -12.75 -4.24
N ARG A 25 1.47 -12.96 -4.54
CA ARG A 25 0.87 -14.30 -4.62
C ARG A 25 1.13 -15.04 -5.93
N GLN A 26 1.29 -14.33 -7.04
CA GLN A 26 1.38 -14.92 -8.37
C GLN A 26 2.81 -14.93 -8.91
N PHE A 27 3.54 -13.83 -8.72
CA PHE A 27 4.87 -13.66 -9.31
C PHE A 27 6.02 -13.89 -8.33
N GLY A 28 5.74 -13.99 -7.03
CA GLY A 28 6.77 -14.26 -6.00
C GLY A 28 7.86 -13.18 -5.94
N LEU A 29 7.56 -11.95 -6.36
CA LEU A 29 8.55 -10.86 -6.45
C LEU A 29 8.95 -10.33 -5.07
N TYR A 30 8.03 -10.41 -4.12
CA TYR A 30 8.19 -9.94 -2.74
C TYR A 30 7.18 -10.62 -1.83
N GLY A 31 7.41 -10.58 -0.53
CA GLY A 31 6.40 -10.81 0.50
C GLY A 31 5.70 -9.49 0.86
N LEU A 32 4.40 -9.37 0.58
CA LEU A 32 3.63 -8.18 0.93
C LEU A 32 3.29 -8.17 2.43
N ARG A 33 3.88 -7.27 3.21
CA ARG A 33 3.66 -7.20 4.67
C ARG A 33 2.53 -6.27 5.08
N SER A 34 2.43 -5.10 4.44
CA SER A 34 1.37 -4.12 4.71
C SER A 34 1.35 -3.08 3.58
N PHE A 35 0.19 -2.47 3.34
CA PHE A 35 0.07 -1.37 2.39
C PHE A 35 -1.01 -0.38 2.83
N VAL A 36 -0.86 0.86 2.37
CA VAL A 36 -1.91 1.88 2.45
C VAL A 36 -1.84 2.76 1.21
N ILE A 37 -2.97 2.91 0.53
CA ILE A 37 -3.14 3.81 -0.61
C ILE A 37 -3.88 5.05 -0.12
N LEU A 38 -3.22 6.20 -0.18
CA LEU A 38 -3.77 7.52 0.13
C LEU A 38 -3.97 8.29 -1.18
N PRO A 39 -4.75 9.38 -1.20
CA PRO A 39 -4.94 10.20 -2.39
C PRO A 39 -3.62 10.70 -3.01
N GLU A 40 -2.65 11.07 -2.18
CA GLU A 40 -1.39 11.71 -2.60
C GLU A 40 -0.21 10.76 -2.73
N ARG A 41 -0.28 9.57 -2.14
CA ARG A 41 0.83 8.60 -2.11
C ARG A 41 0.38 7.19 -1.80
N VAL A 42 1.22 6.24 -2.17
CA VAL A 42 1.08 4.83 -1.78
C VAL A 42 2.26 4.48 -0.89
N GLN A 43 1.99 3.83 0.25
CA GLN A 43 3.03 3.27 1.10
C GLN A 43 2.88 1.76 1.12
N VAL A 44 3.98 1.05 0.88
CA VAL A 44 4.02 -0.41 0.84
C VAL A 44 5.22 -0.88 1.64
N LEU A 45 4.99 -1.88 2.48
CA LEU A 45 6.05 -2.59 3.20
C LEU A 45 6.19 -3.99 2.60
N LEU A 46 7.42 -4.29 2.16
CA LEU A 46 7.75 -5.50 1.42
C LEU A 46 8.97 -6.20 2.03
N ASP A 47 8.97 -7.52 1.95
CA ASP A 47 10.18 -8.34 1.96
C ASP A 47 10.58 -8.64 0.51
N LEU A 48 11.75 -8.19 0.06
CA LEU A 48 12.12 -8.35 -1.35
C LEU A 48 12.65 -9.75 -1.64
N HIS A 49 12.13 -10.40 -2.68
CA HIS A 49 12.68 -11.63 -3.25
C HIS A 49 13.31 -11.41 -4.63
N ALA A 50 12.88 -10.35 -5.32
CA ALA A 50 13.45 -9.84 -6.56
C ALA A 50 14.05 -8.45 -6.37
N GLU A 51 14.88 -8.01 -7.33
CA GLU A 51 15.39 -6.64 -7.32
C GLU A 51 14.27 -5.61 -7.46
N LEU A 52 14.41 -4.49 -6.74
CA LEU A 52 13.40 -3.41 -6.69
C LEU A 52 12.99 -2.91 -8.08
N ARG A 53 13.91 -2.83 -9.05
CA ARG A 53 13.60 -2.38 -10.42
C ARG A 53 12.54 -3.22 -11.11
N PHE A 54 12.53 -4.55 -10.91
CA PHE A 54 11.56 -5.44 -11.53
C PHE A 54 10.17 -5.26 -10.91
N ILE A 55 10.14 -4.99 -9.60
CA ILE A 55 8.92 -4.68 -8.85
C ILE A 55 8.30 -3.37 -9.35
N LEU A 56 9.12 -2.32 -9.52
CA LEU A 56 8.66 -1.02 -10.02
C LEU A 56 8.11 -1.12 -11.44
N VAL A 57 8.76 -1.91 -12.31
CA VAL A 57 8.24 -2.22 -13.65
C VAL A 57 6.91 -2.96 -13.57
N ALA A 58 6.78 -4.00 -12.73
CA ALA A 58 5.52 -4.74 -12.57
C ALA A 58 4.37 -3.86 -12.05
N TRP A 59 4.69 -2.84 -11.25
CA TRP A 59 3.72 -1.87 -10.74
C TRP A 59 3.42 -0.73 -11.72
N HIS A 60 4.10 -0.66 -12.87
CA HIS A 60 4.08 0.48 -13.80
C HIS A 60 4.31 1.83 -13.08
N VAL A 61 5.26 1.87 -12.15
CA VAL A 61 5.61 3.08 -11.38
C VAL A 61 6.91 3.65 -11.91
N THR A 62 6.91 4.93 -12.26
CA THR A 62 8.10 5.64 -12.78
C THR A 62 8.92 6.30 -11.67
N GLN A 63 8.31 6.59 -10.52
CA GLN A 63 8.97 7.21 -9.38
C GLN A 63 8.55 6.55 -8.06
N ALA A 64 9.55 6.15 -7.28
CA ALA A 64 9.37 5.62 -5.94
C ALA A 64 10.52 6.06 -5.05
N SER A 65 10.24 6.30 -3.77
CA SER A 65 11.24 6.41 -2.73
C SER A 65 11.25 5.13 -1.90
N ASN A 66 12.45 4.60 -1.60
CA ASN A 66 12.60 3.39 -0.82
C ASN A 66 13.42 3.67 0.46
N ARG A 67 13.09 2.91 1.51
CA ARG A 67 13.83 2.93 2.77
C ARG A 67 13.90 1.51 3.32
N TRP A 68 15.11 1.03 3.55
CA TRP A 68 15.34 -0.23 4.24
C TRP A 68 15.07 -0.07 5.74
N ILE A 69 14.36 -1.04 6.31
CA ILE A 69 14.07 -1.08 7.74
C ILE A 69 14.50 -2.43 8.31
N ALA A 70 14.87 -2.44 9.58
CA ALA A 70 15.10 -3.69 10.30
C ALA A 70 13.77 -4.42 10.54
N LEU A 71 13.78 -5.75 10.41
CA LEU A 71 12.60 -6.60 10.65
C LEU A 71 11.98 -6.36 12.04
N ALA A 72 12.82 -6.16 13.06
CA ALA A 72 12.37 -5.86 14.43
C ALA A 72 11.52 -4.57 14.56
N ARG A 73 11.56 -3.68 13.56
CA ARG A 73 10.76 -2.43 13.54
C ARG A 73 9.51 -2.51 12.66
N SER A 74 9.30 -3.62 11.94
CA SER A 74 8.21 -3.78 10.98
C SER A 74 6.84 -3.59 11.63
N ALA A 75 6.58 -4.24 12.77
CA ALA A 75 5.29 -4.17 13.46
C ALA A 75 4.91 -2.73 13.85
N SER A 76 5.85 -1.93 14.34
CA SER A 76 5.61 -0.53 14.67
C SER A 76 5.33 0.32 13.42
N LEU A 77 6.00 0.03 12.30
CA LEU A 77 5.79 0.74 11.05
C LEU A 77 4.45 0.37 10.42
N ILE A 78 4.06 -0.90 10.44
CA ILE A 78 2.75 -1.38 9.97
C ILE A 78 1.64 -0.58 10.66
N ARG A 79 1.66 -0.52 12.00
CA ARG A 79 0.69 0.30 12.75
C ARG A 79 0.72 1.79 12.37
N GLN A 80 1.89 2.36 12.10
CA GLN A 80 2.00 3.75 11.68
C GLN A 80 1.41 3.99 10.28
N MET A 81 1.66 3.07 9.35
CA MET A 81 1.11 3.09 8.00
C MET A 81 -0.42 2.95 8.02
N GLU A 82 -0.94 1.99 8.77
CA GLU A 82 -2.38 1.73 8.90
C GLU A 82 -3.13 2.89 9.55
N ASN A 83 -2.49 3.65 10.44
CA ASN A 83 -3.08 4.85 11.02
C ASN A 83 -3.00 6.10 10.12
N CYS A 84 -2.34 6.04 8.95
CA CYS A 84 -2.25 7.19 8.06
C CYS A 84 -3.60 7.74 7.57
N PRO A 85 -4.60 6.92 7.20
CA PRO A 85 -5.93 7.41 6.83
C PRO A 85 -6.62 8.15 7.97
N VAL A 86 -6.43 7.69 9.21
CA VAL A 86 -6.96 8.36 10.41
C VAL A 86 -6.28 9.71 10.63
N ARG A 87 -4.95 9.74 10.58
CA ARG A 87 -4.16 10.98 10.70
C ARG A 87 -4.46 11.99 9.59
N ALA A 88 -4.85 11.52 8.41
CA ALA A 88 -5.26 12.35 7.29
C ALA A 88 -6.73 12.81 7.36
N GLY A 89 -7.50 12.40 8.38
CA GLY A 89 -8.92 12.73 8.52
C GLY A 89 -9.83 12.00 7.52
N LEU A 90 -9.34 10.93 6.90
CA LEU A 90 -10.05 10.16 5.87
C LEU A 90 -10.89 9.01 6.45
N ALA A 91 -10.55 8.55 7.65
CA ALA A 91 -11.25 7.50 8.39
C ALA A 91 -11.21 7.78 9.90
N GLN A 92 -12.15 7.23 10.67
CA GLN A 92 -12.10 7.33 12.14
C GLN A 92 -11.24 6.21 12.75
N ARG A 93 -11.16 5.07 12.06
CA ARG A 93 -10.31 3.94 12.44
C ARG A 93 -9.61 3.36 11.20
N PRO A 94 -8.41 2.75 11.34
CA PRO A 94 -7.69 2.15 10.21
C PRO A 94 -8.53 1.18 9.38
N GLU A 95 -9.33 0.35 10.05
CA GLU A 95 -10.11 -0.74 9.46
C GLU A 95 -11.31 -0.23 8.64
N GLN A 96 -11.59 1.07 8.65
CA GLN A 96 -12.61 1.69 7.81
C GLN A 96 -12.07 2.11 6.44
N TRP A 97 -10.75 2.07 6.24
CA TRP A 97 -10.11 2.51 5.02
C TRP A 97 -9.87 1.34 4.05
N ARG A 98 -10.80 1.15 3.12
CA ARG A 98 -10.83 0.02 2.16
C ARG A 98 -9.61 -0.16 1.25
N TRP A 99 -8.69 0.79 1.26
CA TRP A 99 -7.48 0.77 0.45
C TRP A 99 -6.22 0.60 1.31
N SER A 100 -6.31 -0.18 2.39
CA SER A 100 -5.19 -0.53 3.27
C SER A 100 -5.23 -2.00 3.67
N SER A 101 -4.10 -2.52 4.17
CA SER A 101 -4.03 -3.86 4.77
C SER A 101 -4.96 -4.00 5.97
N ALA A 102 -5.13 -2.95 6.78
CA ALA A 102 -6.02 -2.95 7.94
C ALA A 102 -7.50 -3.19 7.61
N TRP A 103 -7.91 -3.04 6.34
CA TRP A 103 -9.25 -3.42 5.89
C TRP A 103 -9.39 -4.91 5.57
N GLU A 104 -8.30 -5.56 5.18
CA GLU A 104 -8.27 -6.97 4.76
C GLU A 104 -8.05 -7.94 5.92
N ASP A 105 -7.70 -7.43 7.10
CA ASP A 105 -7.46 -8.18 8.34
C ASP A 105 -8.75 -8.69 9.02
#